data_AF-A0A942NZ17-F1
#
_entry.id   AF-A0A942NZ17-F1
#
_cell.length_a   1.000
_cell.length_b   1.000
_cell.length_c   1.000
_cell.angle_alpha   90.00
_cell.angle_beta   90.00
_cell.angle_gamma   90.00
#
_symmetry.space_group_name_H-M   'P 1'
#
loop_
_entity.id
_entity.type
_entity.pdbx_description
1 polymer ?
#
loop_
_entity_poly.entity_id
_entity_poly.type
_entity_poly.pdbx_seq_one_letter_code
_entity_poly.pdbx_strand_id
1 'polypeptide(L)'
;MISITINSKKIQVNEGVSLLEAASVAGFEIPVMCNNGELEHFTSCMVCIVKDVSTGAYIPACSAKAVDMMDIITEDDELSEARKTAIELLLSEHIGDCEAPCRVACPAFMDIPQMNRLIAQGKFAEALKVVKNDIAFPGVLGRICPAPCEGACKRKPIDQAVSICLLKRFAFDEAEILPEKEAVLVTDKKVAIIGSGPAGLSAAYYLQLKGIQTSIFDSNEQAGGAMRYSISDELLEKEVLDKEIQIIKGIGVTFFQHQLITADAFKKLRNDFDAVVIATGDFSESMANWGLENNGKQILVNKINYLTNLEKVFAIGNANRSMRLAIRSAAQ
;
A
#
# COMPACT_ATOMS: atom_id res chain seq x y z
N MET A 1 19.36 -11.39 -40.03
CA MET A 1 18.13 -10.75 -39.52
C MET A 1 16.98 -11.26 -40.34
N ILE A 2 15.90 -11.63 -39.67
CA ILE A 2 14.66 -12.14 -40.28
C ILE A 2 13.57 -11.07 -40.13
N SER A 3 12.63 -11.04 -41.08
CA SER A 3 11.53 -10.09 -41.09
C SER A 3 10.23 -10.78 -40.72
N ILE A 4 9.57 -10.29 -39.68
CA ILE A 4 8.26 -10.80 -39.24
C ILE A 4 7.27 -9.64 -39.09
N THR A 5 5.98 -9.97 -39.04
CA THR A 5 4.89 -9.02 -38.78
C THR A 5 4.24 -9.37 -37.46
N ILE A 6 4.06 -8.38 -36.57
CA ILE A 6 3.34 -8.52 -35.30
C ILE A 6 2.27 -7.42 -35.25
N ASN A 7 0.99 -7.79 -35.12
CA ASN A 7 -0.15 -6.86 -35.11
C ASN A 7 -0.07 -5.84 -36.26
N SER A 8 0.14 -6.33 -37.49
CA SER A 8 0.33 -5.52 -38.71
C SER A 8 1.58 -4.63 -38.74
N LYS A 9 2.45 -4.67 -37.73
CA LYS A 9 3.73 -3.97 -37.70
C LYS A 9 4.87 -4.89 -38.13
N LYS A 10 5.53 -4.55 -39.23
CA LYS A 10 6.71 -5.27 -39.72
C LYS A 10 7.95 -4.89 -38.90
N ILE A 11 8.68 -5.89 -38.42
CA ILE A 11 9.90 -5.74 -37.63
C ILE A 11 11.01 -6.63 -38.14
N GLN A 12 12.27 -6.27 -37.83
CA GLN A 12 13.44 -7.10 -38.07
C GLN A 12 14.02 -7.56 -36.74
N VAL A 13 14.30 -8.86 -36.64
CA VAL A 13 14.88 -9.46 -35.45
C VAL A 13 16.04 -10.39 -35.82
N ASN A 14 16.86 -10.72 -34.83
CA ASN A 14 17.92 -11.72 -35.01
C ASN A 14 17.32 -13.11 -35.16
N GLU A 15 18.01 -13.98 -35.89
CA GLU A 15 17.59 -15.37 -36.05
C GLU A 15 17.69 -16.10 -34.70
N GLY A 16 16.72 -16.97 -34.39
CA GLY A 16 16.71 -17.75 -33.15
C GLY A 16 16.13 -17.06 -31.91
N VAL A 17 15.67 -15.81 -32.00
CA VAL A 17 14.90 -15.17 -30.93
C VAL A 17 13.51 -15.81 -30.80
N SER A 18 12.96 -15.80 -29.59
CA SER A 18 11.57 -16.20 -29.37
C SER A 18 10.59 -15.13 -29.89
N LEU A 19 9.34 -15.53 -30.17
CA LEU A 19 8.28 -14.57 -30.50
C LEU A 19 7.99 -13.62 -29.33
N LEU A 20 8.18 -14.07 -28.09
CA LEU A 20 8.05 -13.25 -26.89
C LEU A 20 9.07 -12.10 -26.85
N GLU A 21 10.35 -12.41 -27.10
CA GLU A 21 11.42 -11.40 -27.18
C GLU A 21 11.20 -10.45 -28.36
N ALA A 22 10.81 -10.99 -29.52
CA ALA A 22 10.52 -10.19 -30.71
C ALA A 22 9.37 -9.20 -30.48
N ALA A 23 8.31 -9.62 -29.79
CA ALA A 23 7.20 -8.77 -29.41
C ALA A 23 7.63 -7.66 -28.43
N SER A 24 8.43 -8.00 -27.42
CA SER A 24 8.96 -7.04 -26.45
C SER A 24 9.78 -5.93 -27.12
N VAL A 25 10.68 -6.30 -28.05
CA VAL A 25 11.47 -5.33 -28.84
C VAL A 25 10.58 -4.43 -29.70
N ALA A 26 9.45 -4.96 -30.18
CA ALA A 26 8.49 -4.23 -30.98
C ALA A 26 7.55 -3.31 -30.16
N GLY A 27 7.59 -3.40 -28.83
CA GLY A 27 6.74 -2.67 -27.90
C GLY A 27 5.38 -3.32 -27.65
N PHE A 28 5.22 -4.61 -27.98
CA PHE A 28 4.01 -5.37 -27.70
C PHE A 28 4.21 -6.22 -26.44
N GLU A 29 3.23 -6.17 -25.55
CA GLU A 29 3.22 -6.96 -24.32
C GLU A 29 2.49 -8.29 -24.56
N ILE A 30 3.15 -9.40 -24.28
CA ILE A 30 2.53 -10.73 -24.27
C ILE A 30 2.56 -11.21 -22.82
N PRO A 31 1.41 -11.56 -22.23
CA PRO A 31 1.37 -12.01 -20.85
C PRO A 31 2.07 -13.36 -20.70
N VAL A 32 2.84 -13.52 -19.63
CA VAL A 32 3.57 -14.75 -19.30
C VAL A 32 3.39 -15.08 -17.82
N MET A 33 3.33 -16.38 -17.48
CA MET A 33 3.21 -16.83 -16.09
C MET A 33 4.36 -17.74 -15.66
N CYS A 34 4.74 -18.70 -16.51
CA CYS A 34 5.78 -19.69 -16.19
C CYS A 34 7.18 -19.35 -16.74
N ASN A 35 7.34 -18.21 -17.41
CA ASN A 35 8.63 -17.75 -17.92
C ASN A 35 9.05 -16.51 -17.14
N ASN A 36 10.11 -16.63 -16.33
CA ASN A 36 10.67 -15.57 -15.50
C ASN A 36 12.10 -15.18 -15.87
N GLY A 37 12.67 -15.77 -16.93
CA GLY A 37 14.05 -15.51 -17.38
C GLY A 37 15.17 -16.08 -16.50
N GLU A 38 14.86 -16.64 -15.32
CA GLU A 38 15.84 -17.18 -14.38
C GLU A 38 15.95 -18.72 -14.44
N LEU A 39 14.89 -19.40 -14.85
CA LEU A 39 14.81 -20.86 -14.90
C LEU A 39 14.47 -21.35 -16.31
N GLU A 40 14.77 -22.64 -16.57
CA GLU A 40 14.23 -23.32 -17.75
C GLU A 40 12.70 -23.29 -17.70
N HIS A 41 12.09 -22.73 -18.74
CA HIS A 41 10.64 -22.55 -18.81
C HIS A 41 9.99 -23.67 -19.61
N PHE A 42 8.81 -24.08 -19.15
CA PHE A 42 7.96 -25.06 -19.85
C PHE A 42 6.76 -24.34 -20.46
N THR A 43 6.26 -24.78 -21.61
CA THR A 43 5.09 -24.19 -22.28
C THR A 43 3.76 -24.57 -21.62
N SER A 44 3.77 -24.85 -20.31
CA SER A 44 2.63 -25.43 -19.58
C SER A 44 1.55 -24.41 -19.24
N CYS A 45 1.89 -23.12 -19.03
CA CYS A 45 0.89 -22.14 -18.62
C CYS A 45 -0.06 -21.72 -19.75
N MET A 46 0.37 -21.82 -21.01
CA MET A 46 -0.36 -21.36 -22.20
C MET A 46 -0.85 -19.90 -22.19
N VAL A 47 -0.44 -19.07 -21.23
CA VAL A 47 -0.81 -17.64 -21.16
C VAL A 47 -0.12 -16.83 -22.27
N CYS A 48 1.07 -17.25 -22.68
CA CYS A 48 1.87 -16.58 -23.71
C CYS A 48 1.47 -16.91 -25.16
N ILE A 49 0.33 -17.58 -25.38
CA ILE A 49 -0.09 -17.97 -26.72
C ILE A 49 -0.29 -16.75 -27.62
N VAL A 50 0.10 -16.91 -28.88
CA VAL A 50 -0.13 -15.97 -29.97
C VAL A 50 -0.71 -16.74 -31.15
N LYS A 51 -1.39 -16.01 -32.05
CA LYS A 51 -2.03 -16.62 -33.21
C LYS A 51 -1.16 -16.39 -34.44
N ASP A 52 -0.78 -17.47 -35.10
CA ASP A 52 -0.16 -17.41 -36.42
C ASP A 52 -1.26 -17.23 -37.46
N VAL A 53 -1.22 -16.11 -38.19
CA VAL A 53 -2.23 -15.74 -39.19
C VAL A 53 -2.24 -16.73 -40.35
N SER A 54 -1.07 -17.28 -40.70
CA SER A 54 -0.93 -18.15 -41.87
C SER A 54 -1.54 -19.53 -41.65
N THR A 55 -1.42 -20.07 -40.44
CA THR A 55 -1.90 -21.41 -40.08
C THR A 55 -3.20 -21.38 -39.28
N GLY A 56 -3.55 -20.24 -38.68
CA GLY A 56 -4.62 -20.11 -37.69
C GLY A 56 -4.29 -20.76 -36.35
N ALA A 57 -3.07 -21.25 -36.15
CA ALA A 57 -2.69 -21.99 -34.95
C ALA A 57 -2.35 -21.06 -33.77
N TYR A 58 -2.69 -21.51 -32.57
CA TYR A 58 -2.23 -20.91 -31.32
C TYR A 58 -0.91 -21.54 -30.90
N ILE A 59 0.15 -20.72 -30.82
CA ILE A 59 1.50 -21.18 -30.48
C ILE A 59 2.06 -20.43 -29.27
N PRO A 60 2.79 -21.09 -28.35
CA PRO A 60 3.39 -20.43 -27.19
C PRO A 60 4.54 -19.50 -27.62
N ALA A 61 4.39 -18.18 -27.41
CA ALA A 61 5.40 -17.21 -27.82
C ALA A 61 6.72 -17.32 -27.05
N CYS A 62 6.70 -17.85 -25.82
CA CYS A 62 7.90 -18.00 -24.99
C CYS A 62 8.91 -18.97 -25.59
N SER A 63 8.46 -20.00 -26.29
CA SER A 63 9.31 -21.05 -26.87
C SER A 63 9.39 -20.99 -28.39
N ALA A 64 8.32 -20.56 -29.07
CA ALA A 64 8.26 -20.49 -30.52
C ALA A 64 9.32 -19.52 -31.04
N LYS A 65 10.15 -19.98 -31.98
CA LYS A 65 11.18 -19.17 -32.61
C LYS A 65 10.58 -18.34 -33.74
N ALA A 66 11.00 -17.10 -33.84
CA ALA A 66 10.68 -16.26 -34.98
C ALA A 66 11.29 -16.91 -36.25
N VAL A 67 10.47 -17.07 -37.28
CA VAL A 67 10.86 -17.54 -38.61
C VAL A 67 10.52 -16.45 -39.61
N ASP A 68 11.35 -16.31 -40.65
CA ASP A 68 11.17 -15.29 -41.67
C ASP A 68 9.77 -15.36 -42.30
N MET A 69 9.19 -14.20 -42.54
CA MET A 69 7.83 -14.00 -43.07
C MET A 69 6.67 -14.47 -42.17
N MET A 70 6.91 -14.82 -40.89
CA MET A 70 5.82 -15.05 -39.94
C MET A 70 4.93 -13.80 -39.77
N ASP A 71 3.63 -14.03 -39.62
CA ASP A 71 2.62 -13.01 -39.32
C ASP A 71 1.83 -13.43 -38.07
N ILE A 72 1.99 -12.66 -37.00
CA ILE A 72 1.55 -13.02 -35.65
C ILE A 72 0.60 -11.96 -35.11
N ILE A 73 -0.51 -12.42 -34.53
CA ILE A 73 -1.41 -11.60 -33.71
C ILE A 73 -1.13 -11.91 -32.24
N THR A 74 -0.91 -10.88 -31.44
CA THR A 74 -0.66 -11.02 -29.99
C THR A 74 -1.86 -10.68 -29.13
N GLU A 75 -2.88 -10.07 -29.72
CA GLU A 75 -4.09 -9.62 -29.02
C GLU A 75 -5.29 -9.67 -29.97
N ASP A 76 -6.27 -10.49 -29.63
CA ASP A 76 -7.63 -10.51 -30.18
C ASP A 76 -8.59 -11.13 -29.15
N ASP A 77 -9.88 -11.13 -29.45
CA ASP A 77 -10.91 -11.66 -28.54
C ASP A 77 -10.76 -13.17 -28.30
N GLU A 78 -10.36 -13.93 -29.33
CA GLU A 78 -10.18 -15.39 -29.23
C GLU A 78 -8.96 -15.75 -28.36
N LEU A 79 -7.85 -15.03 -28.51
CA LEU A 79 -6.64 -15.12 -27.68
C LEU A 79 -6.96 -14.79 -26.23
N SER A 80 -7.76 -13.74 -26.00
CA SER A 80 -8.14 -13.34 -24.65
C SER A 80 -8.96 -14.44 -23.97
N GLU A 81 -9.92 -15.04 -24.67
CA GLU A 81 -10.74 -16.15 -24.13
C GLU A 81 -9.90 -17.43 -23.94
N ALA A 82 -8.99 -17.73 -24.86
CA ALA A 82 -8.10 -18.89 -24.74
C ALA A 82 -7.13 -18.75 -23.55
N ARG A 83 -6.55 -17.55 -23.34
CA ARG A 83 -5.71 -17.25 -22.18
C ARG A 83 -6.49 -17.33 -20.88
N LYS A 84 -7.71 -16.80 -20.85
CA LYS A 84 -8.62 -16.89 -19.71
C LYS A 84 -8.93 -18.35 -19.37
N THR A 85 -9.30 -19.16 -20.37
CA THR A 85 -9.52 -20.60 -20.21
C THR A 85 -8.29 -21.31 -19.65
N ALA A 86 -7.09 -20.97 -20.13
CA ALA A 86 -5.84 -21.53 -19.62
C ALA A 86 -5.65 -21.21 -18.13
N ILE A 87 -5.90 -19.96 -17.73
CA ILE A 87 -5.85 -19.54 -16.32
C ILE A 87 -6.91 -20.26 -15.48
N GLU A 88 -8.15 -20.37 -15.97
CA GLU A 88 -9.23 -21.07 -15.26
C GLU A 88 -8.90 -22.55 -15.05
N LEU A 89 -8.30 -23.23 -16.04
CA LEU A 89 -7.83 -24.61 -15.91
C LEU A 89 -6.65 -24.73 -14.93
N LEU A 90 -5.70 -23.80 -14.96
CA LEU A 90 -4.59 -23.79 -14.01
C LEU A 90 -5.08 -23.59 -12.57
N LEU A 91 -6.17 -22.84 -12.39
CA LEU A 91 -6.77 -22.55 -11.10
C LEU A 91 -7.86 -23.57 -10.69
N SER A 92 -8.22 -24.53 -11.55
CA SER A 92 -9.32 -25.46 -11.28
C SER A 92 -9.04 -26.35 -10.07
N GLU A 93 -7.76 -26.66 -9.83
CA GLU A 93 -7.27 -27.45 -8.70
C GLU A 93 -6.57 -26.57 -7.65
N HIS A 94 -6.82 -25.25 -7.64
CA HIS A 94 -6.20 -24.36 -6.66
C HIS A 94 -6.77 -24.61 -5.24
N ILE A 95 -6.07 -25.44 -4.47
CA ILE A 95 -6.39 -25.74 -3.07
C ILE A 95 -5.61 -24.75 -2.19
N GLY A 96 -6.11 -23.51 -2.10
CA GLY A 96 -5.46 -22.46 -1.32
C GLY A 96 -6.23 -21.14 -1.35
N ASP A 97 -5.89 -20.23 -0.43
CA ASP A 97 -6.31 -18.84 -0.57
C ASP A 97 -5.32 -18.13 -1.49
N CYS A 98 -5.81 -17.48 -2.57
CA CYS A 98 -4.96 -16.69 -3.47
C CYS A 98 -4.23 -15.56 -2.74
N GLU A 99 -4.90 -14.99 -1.72
CA GLU A 99 -4.34 -14.00 -0.81
C GLU A 99 -4.29 -14.55 0.60
N ALA A 100 -3.19 -14.27 1.31
CA ALA A 100 -3.05 -14.73 2.69
C ALA A 100 -4.16 -14.14 3.57
N PRO A 101 -4.95 -14.95 4.30
CA PRO A 101 -6.06 -14.45 5.13
C PRO A 101 -5.64 -13.44 6.19
N CYS A 102 -4.39 -13.52 6.66
CA CYS A 102 -3.83 -12.57 7.61
C CYS A 102 -3.67 -11.16 6.99
N ARG A 103 -3.37 -11.05 5.70
CA ARG A 103 -3.29 -9.78 4.94
C ARG A 103 -4.68 -9.19 4.79
N VAL A 104 -5.64 -9.99 4.31
CA VAL A 104 -7.03 -9.57 4.10
C VAL A 104 -7.70 -9.12 5.41
N ALA A 105 -7.40 -9.80 6.52
CA ALA A 105 -7.93 -9.42 7.83
C ALA A 105 -7.25 -8.19 8.45
N CYS A 106 -6.06 -7.80 7.97
CA CYS A 106 -5.36 -6.62 8.46
C CYS A 106 -6.00 -5.35 7.90
N PRO A 107 -6.44 -4.38 8.74
CA PRO A 107 -7.01 -3.14 8.23
C PRO A 107 -6.05 -2.30 7.36
N ALA A 108 -4.74 -2.47 7.54
CA ALA A 108 -3.71 -1.85 6.71
C ALA A 108 -3.32 -2.67 5.48
N PHE A 109 -3.95 -3.84 5.28
CA PHE A 109 -3.63 -4.76 4.19
C PHE A 109 -2.14 -5.16 4.11
N MET A 110 -1.49 -5.19 5.30
CA MET A 110 -0.05 -5.40 5.45
C MET A 110 0.43 -6.71 4.82
N ASP A 111 1.54 -6.67 4.09
CA ASP A 111 2.18 -7.87 3.52
C ASP A 111 2.90 -8.73 4.57
N ILE A 112 2.08 -9.34 5.45
CA ILE A 112 2.51 -10.23 6.52
C ILE A 112 3.31 -11.43 6.00
N PRO A 113 2.92 -12.12 4.90
CA PRO A 113 3.73 -13.20 4.35
C PRO A 113 5.14 -12.76 3.97
N GLN A 114 5.28 -11.60 3.32
CA GLN A 114 6.60 -11.10 2.94
C GLN A 114 7.44 -10.71 4.15
N MET A 115 6.84 -10.01 5.14
CA MET A 115 7.51 -9.72 6.42
C MET A 115 8.03 -11.01 7.09
N ASN A 116 7.19 -12.05 7.20
CA ASN A 116 7.56 -13.32 7.83
C ASN A 116 8.70 -14.03 7.09
N ARG A 117 8.68 -14.04 5.75
CA ARG A 117 9.77 -14.63 4.94
C ARG A 117 11.10 -13.90 5.15
N LEU A 118 11.07 -12.58 5.20
CA LEU A 118 12.28 -11.77 5.43
C LEU A 118 12.84 -11.96 6.84
N ILE A 119 11.97 -12.01 7.86
CA ILE A 119 12.39 -12.33 9.24
C ILE A 119 13.03 -13.72 9.29
N ALA A 120 12.43 -14.74 8.65
CA ALA A 120 12.97 -16.09 8.60
C ALA A 120 14.35 -16.17 7.90
N GLN A 121 14.66 -15.22 7.01
CA GLN A 121 15.96 -15.09 6.34
C GLN A 121 16.97 -14.23 7.12
N GLY A 122 16.61 -13.72 8.31
CA GLY A 122 17.47 -12.82 9.09
C GLY A 122 17.53 -11.38 8.56
N LYS A 123 16.66 -11.02 7.61
CA LYS A 123 16.65 -9.72 6.92
C LYS A 123 15.71 -8.73 7.59
N PHE A 124 16.04 -8.34 8.82
CA PHE A 124 15.12 -7.54 9.67
C PHE A 124 14.86 -6.13 9.15
N ALA A 125 15.88 -5.46 8.60
CA ALA A 125 15.71 -4.13 8.00
C ALA A 125 14.78 -4.16 6.77
N GLU A 126 14.91 -5.17 5.91
CA GLU A 126 14.02 -5.38 4.76
C GLU A 126 12.60 -5.70 5.24
N ALA A 127 12.45 -6.53 6.29
CA ALA A 127 11.15 -6.84 6.88
C ALA A 127 10.47 -5.58 7.44
N LEU A 128 11.21 -4.73 8.15
CA LEU A 128 10.70 -3.46 8.67
C LEU A 128 10.28 -2.52 7.53
N LYS A 129 11.05 -2.47 6.43
CA LYS A 129 10.67 -1.69 5.24
C LYS A 129 9.33 -2.16 4.67
N VAL A 130 9.10 -3.46 4.57
CA VAL A 130 7.82 -4.02 4.13
C VAL A 130 6.68 -3.56 5.05
N VAL A 131 6.86 -3.65 6.36
CA VAL A 131 5.83 -3.18 7.31
C VAL A 131 5.56 -1.68 7.15
N LYS A 132 6.61 -0.88 6.99
CA LYS A 132 6.53 0.59 6.87
C LYS A 132 5.88 1.09 5.59
N ASN A 133 5.78 0.25 4.57
CA ASN A 133 4.99 0.55 3.37
C ASN A 133 3.48 0.57 3.67
N ASP A 134 3.05 -0.24 4.63
CA ASP A 134 1.63 -0.45 4.94
C ASP A 134 1.21 0.21 6.26
N ILE A 135 2.14 0.39 7.21
CA ILE A 135 1.90 0.91 8.56
C ILE A 135 2.99 1.92 8.97
N ALA A 136 2.60 3.16 9.31
CA ALA A 136 3.52 4.20 9.81
C ALA A 136 4.09 3.94 11.22
N PHE A 137 3.44 3.06 12.01
CA PHE A 137 3.75 2.78 13.42
C PHE A 137 4.00 1.29 13.71
N PRO A 138 4.99 0.64 13.08
CA PRO A 138 5.34 -0.76 13.35
C PRO A 138 5.61 -1.04 14.84
N GLY A 139 6.33 -0.16 15.54
CA GLY A 139 6.74 -0.34 16.93
C GLY A 139 5.59 -0.26 17.92
N VAL A 140 4.76 0.78 17.81
CA VAL A 140 3.53 0.94 18.61
C VAL A 140 2.56 -0.18 18.31
N LEU A 141 2.25 -0.44 17.03
CA LEU A 141 1.29 -1.49 16.69
C LEU A 141 1.83 -2.89 16.97
N GLY A 142 3.13 -3.09 17.17
CA GLY A 142 3.70 -4.36 17.66
C GLY A 142 3.36 -4.64 19.13
N ARG A 143 2.91 -3.62 19.87
CA ARG A 143 2.60 -3.69 21.30
C ARG A 143 1.09 -3.64 21.57
N ILE A 144 0.37 -2.75 20.88
CA ILE A 144 -1.05 -2.47 21.17
C ILE A 144 -2.04 -3.01 20.13
N CYS A 145 -1.58 -3.65 19.06
CA CYS A 145 -2.50 -4.12 18.03
C CYS A 145 -3.34 -5.31 18.54
N PRO A 146 -4.67 -5.31 18.32
CA PRO A 146 -5.55 -6.43 18.68
C PRO A 146 -5.38 -7.67 17.77
N ALA A 147 -4.41 -7.63 16.84
CA ALA A 147 -4.01 -8.74 15.98
C ALA A 147 -5.16 -9.48 15.25
N PRO A 148 -6.05 -8.79 14.51
CA PRO A 148 -7.13 -9.46 13.76
C PRO A 148 -6.59 -10.46 12.73
N CYS A 149 -5.38 -10.20 12.21
CA CYS A 149 -4.65 -11.07 11.30
C CYS A 149 -4.29 -12.44 11.91
N GLU A 150 -4.02 -12.51 13.21
CA GLU A 150 -3.77 -13.77 13.92
C GLU A 150 -5.07 -14.56 14.12
N GLY A 151 -6.19 -13.86 14.30
CA GLY A 151 -7.53 -14.46 14.35
C GLY A 151 -7.92 -15.19 13.06
N ALA A 152 -7.47 -14.69 11.90
CA ALA A 152 -7.69 -15.28 10.58
C ALA A 152 -6.61 -16.31 10.16
N CYS A 153 -5.62 -16.59 11.00
CA CYS A 153 -4.46 -17.40 10.63
C CYS A 153 -4.84 -18.87 10.37
N LYS A 154 -4.55 -19.38 9.17
CA LYS A 154 -4.79 -20.79 8.77
C LYS A 154 -3.93 -21.82 9.51
N ARG A 155 -2.91 -21.39 10.24
CA ARG A 155 -2.10 -22.27 11.09
C ARG A 155 -2.83 -22.66 12.39
N LYS A 156 -3.80 -21.84 12.81
CA LYS A 156 -4.55 -22.04 14.06
C LYS A 156 -5.18 -23.44 14.23
N PRO A 157 -5.75 -24.10 13.20
CA PRO A 157 -6.28 -25.45 13.31
C PRO A 157 -5.21 -26.56 13.38
N ILE A 158 -3.95 -26.25 13.08
CA ILE A 158 -2.83 -27.19 13.12
C ILE A 158 -2.23 -27.19 14.53
N ASP A 159 -1.78 -26.03 15.00
CA ASP A 159 -1.23 -25.84 16.34
C ASP A 159 -1.72 -24.52 16.96
N GLN A 160 -1.17 -23.39 16.52
CA GLN A 160 -1.52 -22.05 16.99
C GLN A 160 -1.34 -21.02 15.89
N ALA A 161 -1.94 -19.83 16.07
CA ALA A 161 -1.71 -18.73 15.16
C ALA A 161 -0.23 -18.31 15.20
N VAL A 162 0.29 -17.88 14.05
CA VAL A 162 1.60 -17.21 13.99
C VAL A 162 1.49 -15.91 14.79
N SER A 163 2.45 -15.65 15.68
CA SER A 163 2.51 -14.43 16.50
C SER A 163 2.96 -13.22 15.67
N ILE A 164 2.17 -12.84 14.67
CA ILE A 164 2.43 -11.75 13.72
C ILE A 164 2.70 -10.42 14.44
N CYS A 165 1.99 -10.13 15.54
CA CYS A 165 2.19 -8.92 16.32
C CYS A 165 3.59 -8.88 16.96
N LEU A 166 4.02 -10.01 17.55
CA LEU A 166 5.36 -10.16 18.13
C LEU A 166 6.46 -10.14 17.06
N LEU A 167 6.22 -10.75 15.89
CA LEU A 167 7.16 -10.71 14.77
C LEU A 167 7.35 -9.28 14.23
N LYS A 168 6.26 -8.50 14.14
CA LYS A 168 6.33 -7.09 13.78
C LYS A 168 7.08 -6.25 14.82
N ARG A 169 6.80 -6.49 16.11
CA ARG A 169 7.54 -5.86 17.21
C ARG A 169 9.03 -6.18 17.11
N PHE A 170 9.37 -7.46 16.94
CA PHE A 170 10.73 -7.94 16.80
C PHE A 170 11.43 -7.28 15.60
N ALA A 171 10.78 -7.22 14.44
CA ALA A 171 11.33 -6.54 13.27
C ALA A 171 11.62 -5.06 13.52
N PHE A 172 10.81 -4.36 14.32
CA PHE A 172 11.05 -2.96 14.69
C PHE A 172 12.15 -2.80 15.75
N ASP A 173 12.18 -3.68 16.76
CA ASP A 173 13.11 -3.60 17.88
C ASP A 173 14.54 -3.99 17.44
N GLU A 174 14.69 -4.97 16.54
CA GLU A 174 16.00 -5.48 16.07
C GLU A 174 16.55 -4.77 14.82
N ALA A 175 15.70 -4.22 13.96
CA ALA A 175 16.19 -3.58 12.74
C ALA A 175 16.94 -2.30 13.08
N GLU A 176 18.11 -2.14 12.45
CA GLU A 176 18.73 -0.83 12.34
C GLU A 176 17.77 0.07 11.53
N ILE A 177 17.30 1.16 12.15
CA ILE A 177 16.38 2.08 11.50
C ILE A 177 17.15 2.86 10.46
N LEU A 178 17.12 2.37 9.23
CA LEU A 178 17.68 3.08 8.09
C LEU A 178 16.90 4.38 7.87
N PRO A 179 17.58 5.51 7.58
CA PRO A 179 16.90 6.75 7.27
C PRO A 179 16.02 6.56 6.03
N GLU A 180 14.73 6.87 6.16
CA GLU A 180 13.77 6.94 5.07
C GLU A 180 14.07 8.17 4.20
N LYS A 181 15.19 8.11 3.48
CA LYS A 181 15.60 9.14 2.52
C LYS A 181 15.81 8.47 1.18
N GLU A 182 14.78 7.82 0.65
CA GLU A 182 14.69 7.69 -0.81
C GLU A 182 14.26 9.05 -1.36
N ALA A 183 14.93 9.51 -2.42
CA ALA A 183 14.72 10.84 -2.98
C ALA A 183 13.29 10.98 -3.51
N VAL A 184 12.47 11.73 -2.78
CA VAL A 184 11.10 12.02 -3.21
C VAL A 184 11.12 13.19 -4.20
N LEU A 185 10.33 13.08 -5.27
CA LEU A 185 9.93 14.23 -6.08
C LEU A 185 9.14 15.19 -5.19
N VAL A 186 9.81 16.21 -4.66
CA VAL A 186 9.17 17.25 -3.85
C VAL A 186 8.18 18.00 -4.74
N THR A 187 6.92 18.00 -4.32
CA THR A 187 5.85 18.76 -4.97
C THR A 187 5.81 20.19 -4.42
N ASP A 188 5.12 21.09 -5.11
CA ASP A 188 4.81 22.45 -4.63
C ASP A 188 3.65 22.47 -3.62
N LYS A 189 3.05 21.30 -3.31
CA LYS A 189 1.83 21.19 -2.51
C LYS A 189 2.13 21.10 -1.03
N LYS A 190 1.28 21.75 -0.24
CA LYS A 190 1.32 21.75 1.23
C LYS A 190 -0.01 21.36 1.84
N VAL A 191 0.04 20.53 2.88
CA VAL A 191 -1.14 20.05 3.61
C VAL A 191 -1.02 20.36 5.10
N ALA A 192 -2.07 20.96 5.65
CA ALA A 192 -2.24 21.14 7.10
C ALA A 192 -3.01 19.95 7.68
N ILE A 193 -2.52 19.38 8.77
CA ILE A 193 -3.16 18.27 9.48
C ILE A 193 -3.49 18.76 10.88
N ILE A 194 -4.75 18.67 11.29
CA ILE A 194 -5.21 19.10 12.61
C ILE A 194 -5.39 17.86 13.48
N GLY A 195 -4.51 17.68 14.45
CA GLY A 195 -4.41 16.52 15.32
C GLY A 195 -3.20 15.65 15.00
N SER A 196 -2.41 15.35 16.02
CA SER A 196 -1.21 14.51 16.03
C SER A 196 -1.47 13.14 16.67
N GLY A 197 -2.71 12.65 16.57
CA GLY A 197 -3.05 11.28 16.92
C GLY A 197 -2.60 10.25 15.88
N PRO A 198 -2.97 8.97 16.02
CA PRO A 198 -2.56 7.90 15.09
C PRO A 198 -2.92 8.21 13.64
N ALA A 199 -4.14 8.72 13.38
CA ALA A 199 -4.59 9.05 12.03
C ALA A 199 -3.79 10.22 11.42
N GLY A 200 -3.64 11.31 12.18
CA GLY A 200 -2.97 12.51 11.68
C GLY A 200 -1.48 12.31 11.44
N LEU A 201 -0.80 11.59 12.33
CA LEU A 201 0.60 11.26 12.14
C LEU A 201 0.82 10.27 10.98
N SER A 202 -0.06 9.29 10.80
CA SER A 202 0.02 8.35 9.66
C SER A 202 -0.20 9.08 8.33
N ALA A 203 -1.20 9.96 8.27
CA ALA A 203 -1.42 10.81 7.10
C ALA A 203 -0.20 11.69 6.81
N ALA A 204 0.41 12.29 7.84
CA ALA A 204 1.62 13.09 7.68
C ALA A 204 2.79 12.30 7.11
N TYR A 205 3.00 11.09 7.65
CA TYR A 205 4.04 10.16 7.20
C TYR A 205 3.91 9.85 5.71
N TYR A 206 2.74 9.36 5.26
CA TYR A 206 2.57 8.98 3.86
C TYR A 206 2.53 10.16 2.89
N LEU A 207 1.97 11.30 3.28
CA LEU A 207 1.98 12.51 2.45
C LEU A 207 3.42 13.02 2.27
N GLN A 208 4.22 13.01 3.33
CA GLN A 208 5.63 13.42 3.27
C GLN A 208 6.45 12.47 2.38
N LEU A 209 6.24 11.15 2.48
CA LEU A 209 6.85 10.16 1.57
C LEU A 209 6.43 10.33 0.10
N LYS A 210 5.25 10.91 -0.15
CA LYS A 210 4.77 11.26 -1.51
C LYS A 210 5.24 12.65 -1.98
N GLY A 211 6.00 13.38 -1.16
CA GLY A 211 6.64 14.65 -1.55
C GLY A 211 5.76 15.86 -1.32
N ILE A 212 4.69 15.71 -0.54
CA ILE A 212 3.79 16.79 -0.16
C ILE A 212 4.25 17.31 1.19
N GLN A 213 4.53 18.61 1.29
CA GLN A 213 4.99 19.20 2.55
C GLN A 213 3.85 19.19 3.58
N THR A 214 4.09 18.58 4.73
CA THR A 214 3.06 18.47 5.78
C THR A 214 3.38 19.33 7.01
N SER A 215 2.33 19.85 7.62
CA SER A 215 2.36 20.59 8.88
C SER A 215 1.25 20.08 9.80
N ILE A 216 1.61 19.56 10.96
CA ILE A 216 0.67 19.08 11.97
C ILE A 216 0.45 20.17 13.02
N PHE A 217 -0.81 20.43 13.35
CA PHE A 217 -1.25 21.34 14.39
C PHE A 217 -1.97 20.55 15.48
N ASP A 218 -1.51 20.63 16.72
CA ASP A 218 -2.12 19.90 17.85
C ASP A 218 -2.28 20.81 19.08
N SER A 219 -3.38 20.60 19.81
CA SER A 219 -3.68 21.34 21.04
C SER A 219 -2.88 20.87 22.26
N ASN A 220 -2.42 19.61 22.25
CA ASN A 220 -1.64 19.03 23.32
C ASN A 220 -0.17 19.47 23.27
N GLU A 221 0.53 19.24 24.39
CA GLU A 221 1.96 19.56 24.53
C GLU A 221 2.87 18.61 23.74
N GLN A 222 2.52 17.33 23.70
CA GLN A 222 3.27 16.29 23.03
C GLN A 222 2.41 15.51 22.02
N ALA A 223 3.03 15.13 20.90
CA ALA A 223 2.38 14.40 19.83
C ALA A 223 2.11 12.95 20.21
N GLY A 224 1.10 12.34 19.60
CA GLY A 224 0.71 10.93 19.81
C GLY A 224 -0.77 10.74 20.13
N GLY A 225 -1.48 11.81 20.51
CA GLY A 225 -2.91 11.78 20.82
C GLY A 225 -3.27 10.65 21.78
N ALA A 226 -4.32 9.88 21.48
CA ALA A 226 -4.77 8.77 22.32
C ALA A 226 -3.68 7.71 22.60
N MET A 227 -2.69 7.53 21.70
CA MET A 227 -1.58 6.60 21.96
C MET A 227 -0.70 7.07 23.13
N ARG A 228 -0.57 8.39 23.34
CA ARG A 228 0.18 8.96 24.47
C ARG A 228 -0.66 9.14 25.72
N TYR A 229 -1.88 9.65 25.55
CA TYR A 229 -2.68 10.15 26.68
C TYR A 229 -3.74 9.17 27.18
N SER A 230 -4.01 8.08 26.44
CA SER A 230 -5.09 7.12 26.80
C SER A 230 -4.60 5.69 26.99
N ILE A 231 -3.37 5.37 26.60
CA ILE A 231 -2.77 4.04 26.77
C ILE A 231 -1.78 4.12 27.93
N SER A 232 -1.78 3.10 28.81
CA SER A 232 -0.85 3.03 29.93
C SER A 232 0.57 2.70 29.45
N ASP A 233 1.57 3.18 30.20
CA ASP A 233 2.98 2.91 29.92
C ASP A 233 3.31 1.40 29.97
N GLU A 234 2.53 0.60 30.68
CA GLU A 234 2.64 -0.87 30.72
C GLU A 234 2.31 -1.53 29.37
N LEU A 235 1.37 -0.94 28.62
CA LEU A 235 0.96 -1.45 27.30
C LEU A 235 1.76 -0.84 26.16
N LEU A 236 2.19 0.41 26.30
CA LEU A 236 2.97 1.13 25.31
C LEU A 236 3.99 2.04 25.98
N GLU A 237 5.26 1.66 25.90
CA GLU A 237 6.32 2.49 26.45
C GLU A 237 6.41 3.82 25.68
N LYS A 238 6.46 4.94 26.41
CA LYS A 238 6.53 6.28 25.81
C LYS A 238 7.76 6.46 24.93
N GLU A 239 8.89 5.82 25.28
CA GLU A 239 10.10 5.91 24.45
C GLU A 239 9.91 5.29 23.06
N VAL A 240 9.09 4.24 22.94
CA VAL A 240 8.79 3.60 21.65
C VAL A 240 7.96 4.54 20.79
N LEU A 241 6.93 5.15 21.37
CA LEU A 241 6.11 6.15 20.69
C LEU A 241 6.95 7.37 20.27
N ASP A 242 7.81 7.86 21.17
CA ASP A 242 8.71 8.97 20.88
C ASP A 242 9.67 8.63 19.75
N LYS A 243 10.26 7.43 19.74
CA LYS A 243 11.14 6.96 18.66
C LYS A 243 10.45 7.03 17.29
N GLU A 244 9.21 6.55 17.18
CA GLU A 244 8.45 6.60 15.93
C GLU A 244 8.05 8.03 15.52
N ILE A 245 7.66 8.87 16.48
CA ILE A 245 7.37 10.28 16.21
C ILE A 245 8.64 11.02 15.73
N GLN A 246 9.82 10.70 16.27
CA GLN A 246 11.07 11.29 15.79
C GLN A 246 11.41 10.88 14.36
N ILE A 247 11.06 9.67 13.93
CA ILE A 247 11.20 9.25 12.53
C ILE A 247 10.32 10.14 11.64
N ILE A 248 9.06 10.37 12.03
CA ILE A 248 8.13 11.24 11.29
C ILE A 248 8.65 12.69 11.23
N LYS A 249 9.25 13.19 12.32
CA LYS A 249 9.94 14.50 12.30
C LYS A 249 11.16 14.49 11.37
N GLY A 250 11.94 13.42 11.40
CA GLY A 250 13.17 13.25 10.62
C GLY A 250 12.95 13.24 9.10
N ILE A 251 11.78 12.83 8.64
CA ILE A 251 11.40 12.89 7.20
C ILE A 251 10.89 14.28 6.75
N GLY A 252 10.82 15.27 7.66
CA GLY A 252 10.55 16.67 7.31
C GLY A 252 9.13 17.17 7.63
N VAL A 253 8.34 16.40 8.38
CA VAL A 253 7.02 16.86 8.88
C VAL A 253 7.22 17.97 9.91
N THR A 254 6.52 19.10 9.74
CA THR A 254 6.58 20.22 10.69
C THR A 254 5.50 20.06 11.77
N PHE A 255 5.83 20.35 13.03
CA PHE A 255 4.92 20.22 14.17
C PHE A 255 4.68 21.57 14.86
N PHE A 256 3.41 21.92 15.04
CA PHE A 256 2.92 23.08 15.77
C PHE A 256 2.04 22.61 16.93
N GLN A 257 2.65 22.50 18.11
CA GLN A 257 1.98 22.02 19.32
C GLN A 257 1.47 23.17 20.19
N HIS A 258 0.62 22.85 21.18
CA HIS A 258 -0.08 23.83 22.03
C HIS A 258 -0.97 24.82 21.25
N GLN A 259 -1.52 24.39 20.11
CA GLN A 259 -2.34 25.22 19.25
C GLN A 259 -3.73 24.62 19.10
N LEU A 260 -4.67 25.11 19.92
CA LEU A 260 -6.09 24.86 19.69
C LEU A 260 -6.55 25.67 18.47
N ILE A 261 -7.06 24.99 17.45
CA ILE A 261 -7.51 25.64 16.22
C ILE A 261 -8.91 26.25 16.42
N THR A 262 -8.99 27.57 16.36
CA THR A 262 -10.26 28.31 16.36
C THR A 262 -10.89 28.31 14.96
N ALA A 263 -12.15 28.76 14.85
CA ALA A 263 -12.82 28.86 13.55
C ALA A 263 -12.08 29.79 12.56
N ASP A 264 -11.50 30.90 13.04
CA ASP A 264 -10.74 31.80 12.19
C ASP A 264 -9.37 31.24 11.81
N ALA A 265 -8.71 30.53 12.73
CA ALA A 265 -7.49 29.79 12.42
C ALA A 265 -7.76 28.69 11.37
N PHE A 266 -8.89 27.97 11.48
CA PHE A 266 -9.30 26.98 10.49
C PHE A 266 -9.52 27.58 9.10
N LYS A 267 -10.21 28.73 9.01
CA LYS A 267 -10.36 29.48 7.74
C LYS A 267 -9.01 29.89 7.17
N LYS A 268 -8.09 30.34 8.02
CA LYS A 268 -6.73 30.70 7.60
C LYS A 268 -5.97 29.49 7.05
N LEU A 269 -6.00 28.34 7.74
CA LEU A 269 -5.36 27.11 7.25
C LEU A 269 -5.89 26.69 5.88
N ARG A 270 -7.20 26.80 5.63
CA ARG A 270 -7.80 26.51 4.32
C ARG A 270 -7.31 27.44 3.20
N ASN A 271 -6.95 28.68 3.52
CA ASN A 271 -6.41 29.63 2.54
C ASN A 271 -4.90 29.44 2.34
N ASP A 272 -4.19 29.11 3.42
CA ASP A 272 -2.74 29.02 3.45
C ASP A 272 -2.23 27.66 2.95
N PHE A 273 -3.07 26.62 2.85
CA PHE A 273 -2.66 25.26 2.43
C PHE A 273 -3.50 24.76 1.26
N ASP A 274 -2.94 23.83 0.47
CA ASP A 274 -3.64 23.23 -0.67
C ASP A 274 -4.74 22.25 -0.25
N ALA A 275 -4.60 21.66 0.94
CA ALA A 275 -5.64 20.88 1.60
C ALA A 275 -5.48 20.88 3.12
N VAL A 276 -6.58 20.57 3.82
CA VAL A 276 -6.63 20.41 5.28
C VAL A 276 -7.17 19.02 5.63
N VAL A 277 -6.49 18.30 6.51
CA VAL A 277 -6.94 17.01 7.05
C VAL A 277 -7.29 17.17 8.52
N ILE A 278 -8.51 16.80 8.88
CA ILE A 278 -9.01 16.84 10.26
C ILE A 278 -8.85 15.45 10.87
N ALA A 279 -7.98 15.33 11.85
CA ALA A 279 -7.62 14.11 12.59
C ALA A 279 -7.63 14.35 14.12
N THR A 280 -8.60 15.15 14.59
CA THR A 280 -8.72 15.68 15.95
C THR A 280 -9.13 14.65 17.01
N GLY A 281 -9.46 13.42 16.61
CA GLY A 281 -10.06 12.44 17.51
C GLY A 281 -11.58 12.56 17.50
N ASP A 282 -12.22 12.41 18.65
CA ASP A 282 -13.69 12.45 18.73
C ASP A 282 -14.24 13.86 18.41
N PHE A 283 -15.42 13.90 17.79
CA PHE A 283 -16.10 15.16 17.49
C PHE A 283 -16.37 15.96 18.78
N SER A 284 -16.15 17.28 18.73
CA SER A 284 -16.30 18.20 19.85
C SER A 284 -16.89 19.52 19.39
N GLU A 285 -17.47 20.28 20.33
CA GLU A 285 -18.16 21.55 20.04
C GLU A 285 -17.26 22.61 19.39
N SER A 286 -15.94 22.55 19.62
CA SER A 286 -14.98 23.46 18.99
C SER A 286 -14.96 23.34 17.45
N MET A 287 -15.29 22.15 16.93
CA MET A 287 -15.40 21.89 15.49
C MET A 287 -16.76 22.29 14.90
N ALA A 288 -17.79 22.47 15.72
CA ALA A 288 -19.13 22.81 15.23
C ALA A 288 -19.14 24.16 14.48
N ASN A 289 -18.25 25.07 14.87
CA ASN A 289 -18.13 26.40 14.27
C ASN A 289 -17.25 26.45 13.01
N TRP A 290 -16.77 25.30 12.51
CA TRP A 290 -15.94 25.23 11.29
C TRP A 290 -16.76 25.14 10.00
N GLY A 291 -18.09 25.07 10.10
CA GLY A 291 -18.99 24.94 8.93
C GLY A 291 -19.02 23.54 8.32
N LEU A 292 -18.66 22.52 9.11
CA LEU A 292 -18.64 21.12 8.70
C LEU A 292 -20.00 20.48 8.95
N GLU A 293 -20.51 19.80 7.93
CA GLU A 293 -21.67 18.93 8.09
C GLU A 293 -21.34 17.78 9.05
N ASN A 294 -22.20 17.57 10.04
CA ASN A 294 -21.99 16.58 11.10
C ASN A 294 -23.35 16.05 11.59
N ASN A 295 -23.32 14.91 12.27
CA ASN A 295 -24.51 14.30 12.90
C ASN A 295 -24.51 14.41 14.44
N GLY A 296 -23.77 15.38 14.98
CA GLY A 296 -23.55 15.55 16.42
C GLY A 296 -22.54 14.57 17.04
N LYS A 297 -22.11 13.53 16.32
CA LYS A 297 -21.09 12.56 16.79
C LYS A 297 -19.86 12.50 15.89
N GLN A 298 -20.01 12.81 14.61
CA GLN A 298 -19.01 12.58 13.56
C GLN A 298 -19.16 13.63 12.47
N ILE A 299 -18.05 13.99 11.82
CA ILE A 299 -18.04 14.79 10.59
C ILE A 299 -18.52 13.89 9.44
N LEU A 300 -19.45 14.40 8.63
CA LEU A 300 -19.92 13.70 7.45
C LEU A 300 -18.88 13.84 6.33
N VAL A 301 -18.53 12.71 5.71
CA VAL A 301 -17.58 12.64 4.62
C VAL A 301 -18.07 11.70 3.52
N ASN A 302 -17.55 11.90 2.31
CA ASN A 302 -17.61 10.89 1.27
C ASN A 302 -16.81 9.65 1.71
N LYS A 303 -17.43 8.47 1.67
CA LYS A 303 -16.86 7.22 2.22
C LYS A 303 -15.68 6.66 1.41
N ILE A 304 -15.46 7.14 0.19
CA ILE A 304 -14.41 6.65 -0.70
C ILE A 304 -13.16 7.51 -0.57
N ASN A 305 -13.30 8.84 -0.49
CA ASN A 305 -12.17 9.77 -0.53
C ASN A 305 -12.04 10.67 0.70
N TYR A 306 -12.89 10.49 1.72
CA TYR A 306 -12.88 11.22 2.99
C TYR A 306 -13.09 12.74 2.90
N LEU A 307 -13.52 13.24 1.73
CA LEU A 307 -13.82 14.66 1.53
C LEU A 307 -15.08 15.06 2.31
N THR A 308 -15.02 16.21 2.97
CA THR A 308 -16.16 16.82 3.68
C THR A 308 -17.03 17.63 2.71
N ASN A 309 -18.06 18.34 3.23
CA ASN A 309 -18.82 19.32 2.46
C ASN A 309 -18.00 20.55 2.03
N LEU A 310 -16.82 20.74 2.62
CA LEU A 310 -15.91 21.83 2.31
C LEU A 310 -14.84 21.38 1.32
N GLU A 311 -14.66 22.14 0.23
CA GLU A 311 -13.60 21.87 -0.75
C GLU A 311 -12.23 21.79 -0.09
N LYS A 312 -11.43 20.80 -0.54
CA LYS A 312 -10.05 20.54 -0.07
C LYS A 312 -9.92 20.23 1.43
N VAL A 313 -11.03 19.94 2.10
CA VAL A 313 -11.04 19.54 3.52
C VAL A 313 -11.46 18.08 3.64
N PHE A 314 -10.60 17.31 4.28
CA PHE A 314 -10.77 15.88 4.55
C PHE A 314 -10.93 15.66 6.06
N ALA A 315 -11.65 14.62 6.46
CA ALA A 315 -11.69 14.20 7.86
C ALA A 315 -11.46 12.69 7.96
N ILE A 316 -10.57 12.28 8.86
CA ILE A 316 -10.13 10.89 9.07
C ILE A 316 -10.08 10.55 10.56
N GLY A 317 -9.82 9.29 10.88
CA GLY A 317 -9.75 8.83 12.27
C GLY A 317 -11.11 8.87 12.96
N ASN A 318 -11.09 9.08 14.27
CA ASN A 318 -12.33 9.20 15.05
C ASN A 318 -13.18 10.42 14.68
N ALA A 319 -12.63 11.38 13.95
CA ALA A 319 -13.34 12.61 13.58
C ALA A 319 -14.49 12.32 12.60
N ASN A 320 -14.34 11.30 11.74
CA ASN A 320 -15.36 10.88 10.79
C ASN A 320 -16.07 9.56 11.18
N ARG A 321 -15.42 8.71 11.99
CA ARG A 321 -15.90 7.38 12.32
C ARG A 321 -15.26 6.92 13.61
N SER A 322 -16.07 6.70 14.64
CA SER A 322 -15.57 6.13 15.90
C SER A 322 -14.90 4.77 15.64
N MET A 323 -13.60 4.71 15.93
CA MET A 323 -12.79 3.50 15.83
C MET A 323 -12.22 3.16 17.19
N ARG A 324 -12.35 1.87 17.55
CA ARG A 324 -11.80 1.33 18.80
C ARG A 324 -10.44 0.69 18.63
N LEU A 325 -9.97 0.52 17.39
CA LEU A 325 -8.70 -0.17 17.09
C LEU A 325 -7.69 0.84 16.53
N ALA A 326 -6.55 0.98 17.19
CA ALA A 326 -5.47 1.89 16.77
C ALA A 326 -5.03 1.64 15.30
N ILE A 327 -4.95 0.36 14.89
CA ILE A 327 -4.62 -0.03 13.51
C ILE A 327 -5.64 0.52 12.49
N ARG A 328 -6.93 0.58 12.82
CA ARG A 328 -7.93 1.15 11.90
C ARG A 328 -7.79 2.66 11.77
N SER A 329 -7.39 3.33 12.83
CA SER A 329 -7.14 4.77 12.79
C SER A 329 -5.86 5.12 12.02
N ALA A 330 -4.82 4.30 12.13
CA ALA A 330 -3.55 4.51 11.44
C ALA A 330 -3.58 4.10 9.95
N ALA A 331 -4.53 3.25 9.53
CA ALA A 331 -4.58 2.68 8.18
C ALA A 331 -5.56 3.38 7.22
N GLN A 332 -6.16 4.51 7.62
CA GLN A 332 -7.10 5.27 6.77
C GLN A 332 -6.39 6.15 5.76
#